data_AF-A0A8X6GF29-F1
#
_entry.id   AF-A0A8X6GF29-F1
#
_cell.length_a   1.000
_cell.length_b   1.000
_cell.length_c   1.000
_cell.angle_alpha   90.00
_cell.angle_beta   90.00
_cell.angle_gamma   90.00
#
_symmetry.space_group_name_H-M   'P 1'
#
loop_
_entity.id
_entity.type
_entity.pdbx_description
1 polymer ?
#
loop_
_entity_poly.entity_id
_entity_poly.type
_entity_poly.pdbx_seq_one_letter_code
_entity_poly.pdbx_strand_id
1 'polypeptide(L)'
;MFRNFKKVKWDSYRDSVDIKLSLIPLEENWENFRTIILDNAKAFIPRGNIRRHIPFFTHYASSLKPLLDKRDELPKSLGDGSLNLRTEINKINAEIKLIYTQLKRSRWKEMCESLDCRTANSKLWRIVKNINREQ
;
A
#
# COMPACT_ATOMS: atom_id res chain seq x y z
N MET A 1 -2.25 6.71 -5.21
CA MET A 1 -1.51 7.07 -6.44
C MET A 1 -0.09 7.48 -6.06
N PHE A 2 0.96 6.92 -6.69
CA PHE A 2 2.35 7.25 -6.33
C PHE A 2 2.73 8.64 -6.87
N ARG A 3 3.40 9.46 -6.04
CA ARG A 3 3.88 10.80 -6.40
C ARG A 3 5.40 10.78 -6.51
N ASN A 4 5.95 11.49 -7.50
CA ASN A 4 7.39 11.62 -7.67
C ASN A 4 7.91 12.90 -7.02
N PHE A 5 8.12 12.86 -5.71
CA PHE A 5 8.61 14.00 -4.94
C PHE A 5 10.01 14.48 -5.34
N LYS A 6 10.81 13.63 -6.00
CA LYS A 6 12.16 13.98 -6.49
C LYS A 6 12.15 14.89 -7.72
N LYS A 7 11.06 14.91 -8.49
CA LYS A 7 10.92 15.72 -9.72
C LYS A 7 9.97 16.90 -9.54
N VAL A 8 9.63 17.24 -8.31
CA VAL A 8 8.72 18.35 -8.00
C VAL A 8 9.45 19.67 -8.21
N LYS A 9 8.75 20.64 -8.81
CA LYS A 9 9.15 22.04 -8.80
C LYS A 9 8.63 22.68 -7.51
N TRP A 10 9.40 22.54 -6.42
CA TRP A 10 8.98 22.95 -5.09
C TRP A 10 8.75 24.45 -4.97
N ASP A 11 9.57 25.25 -5.65
CA ASP A 11 9.45 26.72 -5.63
C ASP A 11 8.13 27.15 -6.27
N SER A 12 7.83 26.67 -7.49
CA SER A 12 6.56 26.97 -8.16
C SER A 12 5.33 26.45 -7.41
N TYR A 13 5.45 25.30 -6.73
CA TYR A 13 4.37 24.79 -5.87
C TYR A 13 4.13 25.72 -4.69
N ARG A 14 5.19 26.14 -4.00
CA ARG A 14 5.13 27.05 -2.85
C ARG A 14 4.50 28.38 -3.26
N ASP A 15 5.07 29.02 -4.28
CA ASP A 15 4.60 30.32 -4.75
C ASP A 15 3.10 30.28 -5.11
N SER A 16 2.68 29.22 -5.81
CA SER A 16 1.27 29.07 -6.19
C SER A 16 0.34 28.76 -5.01
N VAL A 17 0.83 28.13 -3.94
CA VAL A 17 0.04 27.88 -2.74
C VAL A 17 -0.06 29.15 -1.91
N ASP A 18 1.05 29.85 -1.70
CA ASP A 18 1.13 31.06 -0.89
C ASP A 18 0.23 32.17 -1.47
N ILE A 19 0.26 32.37 -2.79
CA ILE A 19 -0.64 33.33 -3.48
C ILE A 19 -2.12 32.98 -3.27
N LYS A 20 -2.47 31.69 -3.32
CA LYS A 20 -3.87 31.26 -3.21
C LYS A 20 -4.37 31.31 -1.77
N LEU A 21 -3.49 31.01 -0.81
CA LEU A 21 -3.81 31.06 0.62
C LEU A 21 -3.82 32.49 1.15
N SER A 22 -3.03 33.42 0.61
CA SER A 22 -3.07 34.84 1.01
C SER A 22 -4.40 35.52 0.69
N LEU A 23 -5.21 34.94 -0.19
CA LEU A 23 -6.51 35.45 -0.60
C LEU A 23 -7.67 34.95 0.27
N ILE A 24 -7.43 34.02 1.20
CA ILE A 24 -8.48 33.36 1.97
C ILE A 24 -8.20 33.51 3.47
N PRO A 25 -9.16 34.02 4.26
CA PRO A 25 -9.05 34.02 5.71
C PRO A 25 -9.01 32.57 6.22
N LEU A 26 -7.95 32.21 6.96
CA LEU A 26 -7.72 30.84 7.45
C LEU A 26 -8.78 30.35 8.44
N GLU A 27 -9.53 31.25 9.06
CA GLU A 27 -10.38 30.95 10.22
C GLU A 27 -11.74 30.32 9.88
N GLU A 28 -12.22 30.41 8.62
CA GLU A 28 -13.60 29.98 8.29
C GLU A 28 -13.74 28.80 7.32
N ASN A 29 -12.67 28.35 6.63
CA ASN A 29 -12.84 27.33 5.59
C ASN A 29 -11.67 26.35 5.44
N TRP A 30 -11.56 25.43 6.41
CA TRP A 30 -10.63 24.30 6.37
C TRP A 30 -10.73 23.45 5.09
N GLU A 31 -11.94 23.29 4.55
CA GLU A 31 -12.14 22.54 3.30
C GLU A 31 -11.51 23.24 2.09
N ASN A 32 -11.56 24.58 2.03
CA ASN A 32 -10.91 25.35 0.96
C ASN A 32 -9.39 25.27 1.08
N PHE A 33 -8.85 25.39 2.30
CA PHE A 33 -7.42 25.20 2.55
C PHE A 33 -6.95 23.83 2.04
N ARG A 34 -7.65 22.76 2.44
CA ARG A 34 -7.34 21.39 2.02
C ARG A 34 -7.40 21.25 0.49
N THR A 35 -8.44 21.81 -0.14
CA THR A 35 -8.63 21.71 -1.58
C THR A 35 -7.51 22.41 -2.35
N ILE A 36 -7.11 23.60 -1.91
CA ILE A 36 -6.00 24.36 -2.50
C ILE A 36 -4.69 23.57 -2.41
N ILE A 37 -4.36 23.04 -1.23
CA ILE A 37 -3.14 22.23 -1.06
C ILE A 37 -3.15 21.02 -1.99
N LEU A 38 -4.27 20.30 -2.06
CA LEU A 38 -4.40 19.07 -2.85
C LEU A 38 -4.37 19.35 -4.35
N ASP A 39 -4.98 20.43 -4.82
CA ASP A 39 -5.05 20.76 -6.25
C ASP A 39 -3.73 21.31 -6.76
N ASN A 40 -3.05 22.17 -6.00
CA ASN A 40 -1.68 22.56 -6.34
C ASN A 40 -0.74 21.35 -6.30
N ALA A 41 -0.91 20.43 -5.34
CA ALA A 41 -0.12 19.20 -5.32
C ALA A 41 -0.40 18.32 -6.55
N LYS A 42 -1.62 18.32 -7.09
CA LYS A 42 -1.92 17.65 -8.37
C LYS A 42 -1.20 18.29 -9.54
N ALA A 43 -1.14 19.62 -9.61
CA ALA A 43 -0.54 20.36 -10.71
C ALA A 43 0.99 20.27 -10.73
N PHE A 44 1.63 20.43 -9.57
CA PHE A 44 3.09 20.59 -9.49
C PHE A 44 3.86 19.33 -9.13
N ILE A 45 3.18 18.30 -8.59
CA ILE A 45 3.84 17.04 -8.21
C ILE A 45 3.58 15.98 -9.29
N PRO A 46 4.59 15.65 -10.11
CA PRO A 46 4.42 14.67 -11.17
C PRO A 46 3.98 13.33 -10.59
N ARG A 47 3.12 12.64 -11.35
CA ARG A 47 2.75 11.27 -11.05
C ARG A 47 4.01 10.40 -11.15
N GLY A 48 4.25 9.61 -10.11
CA GLY A 48 5.30 8.59 -10.12
C GLY A 48 4.84 7.39 -10.94
N ASN A 49 5.80 6.61 -11.44
CA ASN A 49 5.47 5.32 -12.02
C ASN A 49 5.10 4.37 -10.88
N ILE A 50 3.89 3.83 -10.92
CA ILE A 50 3.48 2.78 -9.98
C ILE A 50 4.34 1.56 -10.32
N ARG A 51 4.98 0.97 -9.32
CA ARG A 51 5.62 -0.34 -9.48
C ARG A 51 4.49 -1.36 -9.69
N ARG A 52 4.11 -1.58 -10.96
CA ARG A 52 2.93 -2.39 -11.35
C ARG A 52 3.09 -3.86 -10.98
N HIS A 53 4.32 -4.33 -10.94
CA HIS A 53 4.66 -5.68 -10.54
C HIS A 53 5.47 -5.62 -9.25
N ILE A 54 4.84 -6.00 -8.15
CA ILE A 54 5.53 -6.43 -6.94
C ILE A 54 5.55 -7.96 -7.06
N PRO A 55 6.71 -8.56 -7.40
CA PRO A 55 6.83 -10.01 -7.40
C PRO A 55 6.31 -10.56 -6.07
N PHE A 56 5.54 -11.65 -6.13
CA PHE A 56 5.08 -12.36 -4.95
C PHE A 56 4.02 -11.64 -4.10
N PHE A 57 3.41 -10.55 -4.60
CA PHE A 57 2.31 -9.86 -3.92
C PHE A 57 1.09 -10.78 -3.76
N THR A 58 0.89 -11.29 -2.53
CA THR A 58 -0.13 -12.31 -2.20
C THR A 58 -1.54 -11.76 -2.11
N HIS A 59 -1.74 -10.44 -2.06
CA HIS A 59 -3.07 -9.84 -1.88
C HIS A 59 -4.06 -10.17 -3.01
N TYR A 60 -3.57 -10.59 -4.19
CA TYR A 60 -4.42 -11.05 -5.30
C TYR A 60 -4.64 -12.57 -5.31
N ALA A 61 -4.10 -13.31 -4.33
CA ALA A 61 -4.37 -14.74 -4.21
C ALA A 61 -5.88 -14.96 -4.03
N SER A 62 -6.42 -15.95 -4.76
CA SER A 62 -7.86 -16.29 -4.73
C SER A 62 -8.37 -16.60 -3.33
N SER A 63 -7.53 -17.16 -2.47
CA SER A 63 -7.86 -17.45 -1.06
C SER A 63 -7.82 -16.22 -0.14
N LEU A 64 -7.14 -15.14 -0.54
CA LEU A 64 -6.89 -13.98 0.34
C LEU A 64 -7.71 -12.75 -0.08
N LYS A 65 -7.89 -12.55 -1.39
CA LYS A 65 -8.60 -11.40 -1.95
C LYS A 65 -10.04 -11.26 -1.41
N PRO A 66 -10.86 -12.33 -1.34
CA PRO A 66 -12.21 -12.24 -0.78
C PRO A 66 -12.23 -11.80 0.69
N LEU A 67 -11.26 -12.23 1.49
CA LEU A 67 -11.18 -11.86 2.92
C LEU A 67 -10.78 -10.39 3.11
N LEU A 68 -9.87 -9.89 2.26
CA LEU A 68 -9.49 -8.48 2.27
C LEU A 68 -10.68 -7.61 1.87
N ASP A 69 -11.42 -8.00 0.83
CA ASP A 69 -12.61 -7.26 0.39
C ASP A 69 -13.70 -7.29 1.47
N LYS A 70 -13.96 -8.46 2.07
CA LYS A 70 -14.89 -8.60 3.19
C LYS A 70 -14.53 -7.71 4.38
N ARG A 71 -13.25 -7.62 4.73
CA ARG A 71 -12.76 -6.74 5.80
C ARG A 71 -13.00 -5.26 5.48
N ASP A 72 -12.78 -4.85 4.23
CA ASP A 72 -12.91 -3.45 3.81
C ASP A 72 -14.38 -3.02 3.62
N GLU A 73 -15.28 -3.98 3.39
CA GLU A 73 -16.73 -3.75 3.26
C GLU A 73 -17.47 -3.76 4.61
N LEU A 74 -17.00 -4.53 5.59
CA LEU A 74 -17.62 -4.68 6.91
C LEU A 74 -17.91 -3.36 7.65
N PRO A 75 -16.99 -2.38 7.70
CA PRO A 75 -17.27 -1.08 8.31
C PRO A 75 -18.37 -0.30 7.59
N LYS A 76 -18.50 -0.49 6.27
CA LYS A 76 -19.51 0.19 5.45
C LYS A 76 -20.91 -0.39 5.67
N SER A 77 -21.01 -1.66 6.04
CA SER A 77 -22.30 -2.35 6.24
C SER A 77 -22.83 -2.25 7.67
N LEU A 78 -21.96 -2.23 8.69
CA LEU A 78 -22.36 -2.27 10.10
C LEU A 78 -22.36 -0.91 10.81
N GLY A 79 -21.72 0.12 10.23
CA GLY A 79 -21.52 1.42 10.88
C GLY A 79 -20.42 1.38 11.96
N ASP A 80 -19.71 2.50 12.11
CA ASP A 80 -18.59 2.59 13.06
C ASP A 80 -19.09 2.50 14.51
N GLY A 81 -18.52 1.57 15.30
CA GLY A 81 -18.72 1.51 16.75
C GLY A 81 -19.42 0.27 17.33
N SER A 82 -19.87 -0.68 16.49
CA SER A 82 -20.45 -1.93 17.01
C SER A 82 -19.39 -2.87 17.61
N LEU A 83 -19.60 -3.36 18.83
CA LEU A 83 -18.73 -4.38 19.47
C LEU A 83 -18.61 -5.65 18.60
N ASN A 84 -19.66 -5.96 17.84
CA ASN A 84 -19.69 -7.08 16.90
C ASN A 84 -18.78 -6.83 15.68
N LEU A 85 -18.68 -5.59 15.19
CA LEU A 85 -17.80 -5.23 14.08
C LEU A 85 -16.33 -5.51 14.44
N ARG A 86 -15.90 -5.12 15.64
CA ARG A 86 -14.51 -5.35 16.10
C ARG A 86 -14.18 -6.83 16.17
N THR A 87 -15.12 -7.65 16.67
CA THR A 87 -14.95 -9.09 16.78
C THR A 87 -14.84 -9.76 15.41
N GLU A 88 -15.71 -9.39 14.46
CA GLU A 88 -15.67 -9.92 13.10
C GLU A 88 -14.40 -9.50 12.33
N ILE A 89 -13.97 -8.23 12.47
CA ILE A 89 -12.70 -7.76 11.90
C ILE A 89 -11.53 -8.56 12.47
N ASN A 90 -11.52 -8.84 13.78
CA ASN A 90 -10.46 -9.62 14.40
C ASN A 90 -10.41 -11.07 13.89
N LYS A 91 -11.56 -11.70 13.70
CA LYS A 91 -11.65 -13.05 13.09
C LYS A 91 -11.06 -13.05 11.67
N ILE A 92 -11.49 -12.12 10.83
CA ILE A 92 -11.00 -12.02 9.46
C ILE A 92 -9.50 -11.70 9.43
N ASN A 93 -9.01 -10.83 10.31
CA ASN A 93 -7.58 -10.55 10.42
C ASN A 93 -6.77 -11.78 10.85
N ALA A 94 -7.30 -12.61 11.75
CA ALA A 94 -6.64 -13.86 12.14
C ALA A 94 -6.55 -14.84 10.96
N GLU A 95 -7.64 -14.98 10.21
CA GLU A 95 -7.70 -15.82 9.01
C GLU A 95 -6.74 -15.33 7.91
N ILE A 96 -6.73 -14.02 7.64
CA ILE A 96 -5.77 -13.37 6.74
C ILE A 96 -4.33 -13.72 7.15
N LYS A 97 -3.97 -13.56 8.43
CA LYS A 97 -2.62 -13.87 8.94
C LYS A 97 -2.26 -15.34 8.73
N LEU A 98 -3.20 -16.25 8.96
CA LEU A 98 -3.00 -17.69 8.76
C LEU A 98 -2.74 -18.01 7.30
N ILE A 99 -3.55 -17.47 6.38
CA ILE A 99 -3.38 -17.69 4.93
C ILE A 99 -2.07 -17.08 4.43
N TYR A 100 -1.69 -15.89 4.89
CA TYR A 100 -0.37 -15.31 4.61
C TYR A 100 0.76 -16.25 5.01
N THR A 101 0.67 -16.82 6.22
CA THR A 101 1.67 -17.74 6.75
C THR A 101 1.74 -19.02 5.93
N GLN A 102 0.59 -19.57 5.52
CA GLN A 102 0.52 -20.75 4.67
C GLN A 102 1.10 -20.49 3.28
N LEU A 103 0.69 -19.42 2.60
CA LEU A 103 1.22 -19.04 1.29
C LEU A 103 2.73 -18.83 1.35
N LYS A 104 3.22 -18.19 2.41
CA LYS A 104 4.65 -18.06 2.66
C LYS A 104 5.30 -19.44 2.77
N ARG A 105 4.83 -20.31 3.67
CA ARG A 105 5.38 -21.65 3.86
C ARG A 105 5.38 -22.49 2.58
N SER A 106 4.30 -22.48 1.80
CA SER A 106 4.23 -23.19 0.52
C SER A 106 5.29 -22.71 -0.45
N ARG A 107 5.48 -21.39 -0.57
CA ARG A 107 6.54 -20.81 -1.41
C ARG A 107 7.94 -21.19 -0.92
N TRP A 108 8.15 -21.19 0.39
CA TRP A 108 9.41 -21.66 0.98
C TRP A 108 9.68 -23.11 0.60
N LYS A 109 8.64 -23.96 0.65
CA LYS A 109 8.73 -25.36 0.24
C LYS A 109 9.07 -25.49 -1.25
N GLU A 110 8.30 -24.85 -2.13
CA GLU A 110 8.53 -24.85 -3.59
C GLU A 110 9.94 -24.35 -3.95
N MET A 111 10.39 -23.28 -3.27
CA MET A 111 11.72 -22.73 -3.47
C MET A 111 12.79 -23.73 -3.05
N CYS A 112 12.69 -24.33 -1.86
CA CYS A 112 13.63 -25.36 -1.40
C CYS A 112 13.65 -26.59 -2.31
N GLU A 113 12.49 -27.03 -2.83
CA GLU A 113 12.39 -28.14 -3.79
C GLU A 113 13.07 -27.80 -5.13
N SER A 114 13.04 -26.53 -5.55
CA SER A 114 13.70 -26.07 -6.78
C SER A 114 15.22 -25.93 -6.65
N LEU A 115 15.78 -26.04 -5.44
CA LEU A 115 17.22 -25.92 -5.20
C LEU A 115 17.91 -27.28 -5.34
N ASP A 116 18.69 -27.43 -6.41
CA ASP A 116 19.60 -28.57 -6.59
C ASP A 116 21.02 -28.18 -6.13
N CYS A 117 21.80 -29.15 -5.66
CA CYS A 117 23.23 -29.03 -5.37
C CYS A 117 24.07 -28.50 -6.56
N ARG A 118 23.53 -28.61 -7.78
CA ARG A 118 24.11 -28.08 -9.02
C ARG A 118 23.77 -26.62 -9.30
N THR A 119 22.97 -25.99 -8.44
CA THR A 119 22.56 -24.58 -8.60
C THR A 119 23.76 -23.67 -8.37
N ALA A 120 24.11 -22.83 -9.35
CA ALA A 120 25.22 -21.89 -9.23
C ALA A 120 25.11 -20.98 -7.99
N ASN A 121 26.23 -20.77 -7.29
CA ASN A 121 26.32 -19.98 -6.05
C ASN A 121 25.72 -18.57 -6.17
N SER A 122 25.85 -17.93 -7.33
CA SER A 122 25.27 -16.61 -7.61
C SER A 122 23.74 -16.62 -7.62
N LYS A 123 23.13 -17.72 -8.09
CA LYS A 123 21.67 -17.91 -8.10
C LYS A 123 21.16 -18.16 -6.68
N LEU A 124 21.87 -18.97 -5.89
CA LEU A 124 21.59 -19.16 -4.46
C LEU A 124 21.65 -17.85 -3.68
N TRP A 125 22.71 -17.06 -3.87
CA TRP A 125 22.86 -15.75 -3.21
C TRP A 125 21.75 -14.77 -3.58
N ARG A 126 21.32 -14.75 -4.84
CA ARG A 126 20.19 -13.92 -5.29
C ARG A 126 18.87 -14.36 -4.65
N ILE A 127 18.65 -15.66 -4.50
CA ILE A 127 17.49 -16.21 -3.80
C ILE A 127 17.49 -15.75 -2.34
N VAL A 128 18.59 -15.94 -1.61
CA VAL A 128 18.75 -15.48 -0.22
C VAL A 128 18.51 -13.97 -0.07
N LYS A 129 19.03 -13.15 -1.00
CA LYS A 129 18.80 -11.69 -0.98
C LYS A 129 17.35 -11.31 -1.23
N ASN A 130 16.65 -12.06 -2.09
CA ASN A 130 15.24 -11.79 -2.39
C ASN A 130 14.33 -12.22 -1.23
N ILE A 131 14.69 -13.29 -0.51
CA ILE A 131 14.02 -13.72 0.72
C ILE A 131 13.99 -12.60 1.77
N ASN A 132 15.12 -11.91 1.97
CA ASN A 132 15.20 -10.81 2.94
C ASN A 132 14.43 -9.55 2.51
N ARG A 133 13.99 -9.46 1.24
CA ARG A 133 13.22 -8.32 0.71
C ARG A 133 11.71 -8.51 0.75
N GLU A 134 11.21 -9.69 1.14
CA GLU A 134 9.77 -9.94 1.33
C GLU A 134 9.23 -9.35 2.65
N GLN A 135 9.74 -8.19 3.08
CA GLN A 135 9.31 -7.44 4.27
C GLN A 135 8.90 -6.03 3.89
#